data_AF-A0A7S8IHZ7-F1
#
_entry.id   AF-A0A7S8IHZ7-F1
#
_cell.length_a   1.000
_cell.length_b   1.000
_cell.length_c   1.000
_cell.angle_alpha   90.00
_cell.angle_beta   90.00
_cell.angle_gamma   90.00
#
_symmetry.space_group_name_H-M   'P 1'
#
loop_
_entity.id
_entity.type
_entity.pdbx_description
1 polymer ?
#
loop_
_entity_poly.entity_id
_entity_poly.type
_entity_poly.pdbx_seq_one_letter_code
_entity_poly.pdbx_strand_id
1 'polypeptide(L)'
;MRFALLSFAAASLLCTGARAAETVDLKGLVAVPTKVRNSGDAPILCQAEIAHWFATDLVRIEPGATATLDLRFDTQSGAWAVLNAGGEALPLERAWCGVEGHTYETRFTLALDRSNPQPATLDCRPQAAGLSCSQNGL
;
A
#
# COMPACT_ATOMS: atom_id res chain seq x y z
N MET A 1 -20.30 -64.72 -0.14
CA MET A 1 -19.71 -63.47 0.40
C MET A 1 -19.17 -62.66 -0.77
N ARG A 2 -19.81 -61.53 -1.12
CA ARG A 2 -19.43 -60.66 -2.24
C ARG A 2 -18.53 -59.55 -1.71
N PHE A 3 -17.28 -59.49 -2.18
CA PHE A 3 -16.35 -58.40 -1.92
C PHE A 3 -16.79 -57.16 -2.71
N ALA A 4 -17.18 -56.11 -2.00
CA ALA A 4 -17.38 -54.77 -2.58
C ALA A 4 -16.04 -54.02 -2.52
N LEU A 5 -15.39 -53.88 -3.67
CA LEU A 5 -14.24 -53.00 -3.87
C LEU A 5 -14.75 -51.56 -3.94
N LEU A 6 -14.57 -50.80 -2.85
CA LEU A 6 -14.79 -49.36 -2.82
C LEU A 6 -13.54 -48.65 -3.34
N SER A 7 -13.61 -48.16 -4.56
CA SER A 7 -12.59 -47.29 -5.15
C SER A 7 -12.62 -45.91 -4.47
N PHE A 8 -11.57 -45.59 -3.72
CA PHE A 8 -11.30 -44.23 -3.25
C PHE A 8 -10.74 -43.40 -4.40
N ALA A 9 -11.54 -42.50 -4.95
CA ALA A 9 -11.05 -41.46 -5.85
C ALA A 9 -10.32 -40.39 -5.02
N ALA A 10 -8.99 -40.32 -5.14
CA ALA A 10 -8.18 -39.26 -4.55
C ALA A 10 -8.43 -37.95 -5.33
N ALA A 11 -9.13 -37.01 -4.72
CA ALA A 11 -9.28 -35.66 -5.24
C ALA A 11 -7.97 -34.88 -4.99
N SER A 12 -7.13 -34.77 -6.02
CA SER A 12 -5.93 -33.95 -6.00
C SER A 12 -6.32 -32.47 -5.95
N LEU A 13 -6.20 -31.85 -4.77
CA LEU A 13 -6.24 -30.39 -4.64
C LEU A 13 -5.03 -29.80 -5.40
N LEU A 14 -5.29 -29.22 -6.57
CA LEU A 14 -4.36 -28.31 -7.21
C LEU A 14 -4.40 -26.98 -6.44
N CYS A 15 -3.61 -26.86 -5.37
CA CYS A 15 -3.20 -25.56 -4.85
C CYS A 15 -2.21 -24.97 -5.86
N THR A 16 -2.70 -24.19 -6.81
CA THR A 16 -1.86 -23.24 -7.55
C THR A 16 -1.25 -22.29 -6.52
N GLY A 17 0.03 -22.48 -6.22
CA GLY A 17 0.76 -21.67 -5.25
C GLY A 17 0.69 -20.20 -5.63
N ALA A 18 0.38 -19.34 -4.66
CA ALA A 18 0.55 -17.90 -4.80
C ALA A 18 2.00 -17.63 -5.20
N ARG A 19 2.22 -17.04 -6.39
CA ARG A 19 3.54 -16.53 -6.72
C ARG A 19 3.81 -15.35 -5.80
N ALA A 20 5.00 -15.33 -5.20
CA ALA A 20 5.49 -14.13 -4.55
C ALA A 20 5.46 -12.97 -5.54
N ALA A 21 5.09 -11.78 -5.08
CA ALA A 21 5.14 -10.59 -5.91
C ALA A 21 6.59 -10.41 -6.41
N GLU A 22 6.76 -10.36 -7.73
CA GLU A 22 8.04 -10.09 -8.36
C GLU A 22 8.37 -8.61 -8.20
N THR A 23 9.64 -8.28 -7.95
CA THR A 23 10.09 -6.88 -7.89
C THR A 23 9.92 -6.21 -9.24
N VAL A 24 9.56 -4.94 -9.24
CA VAL A 24 9.46 -4.15 -10.48
C VAL A 24 10.86 -3.80 -10.98
N ASP A 25 11.06 -3.77 -12.30
CA ASP A 25 12.30 -3.26 -12.90
C ASP A 25 12.47 -1.78 -12.53
N LEU A 26 13.67 -1.38 -12.11
CA LEU A 26 13.97 0.01 -11.81
C LEU A 26 13.93 0.90 -13.07
N LYS A 27 14.07 0.31 -14.26
CA LYS A 27 13.97 1.03 -15.52
C LYS A 27 12.52 1.46 -15.78
N GLY A 28 12.30 2.76 -15.88
CA GLY A 28 10.95 3.32 -16.10
C GLY A 28 10.21 3.65 -14.80
N LEU A 29 10.85 3.44 -13.65
CA LEU A 29 10.35 3.82 -12.34
C LEU A 29 10.55 5.33 -12.10
N VAL A 30 9.46 6.08 -12.02
CA VAL A 30 9.47 7.53 -11.80
C VAL A 30 8.91 7.89 -10.42
N ALA A 31 9.49 8.92 -9.78
CA ALA A 31 8.96 9.42 -8.53
C ALA A 31 7.68 10.22 -8.76
N VAL A 32 6.63 9.92 -7.97
CA VAL A 32 5.37 10.67 -7.99
C VAL A 32 5.11 11.18 -6.57
N PRO A 33 5.66 12.34 -6.22
CA PRO A 33 5.71 12.79 -4.84
C PRO A 33 4.30 13.08 -4.30
N THR A 34 3.95 12.40 -3.21
CA THR A 34 2.77 12.72 -2.40
C THR A 34 3.24 13.36 -1.10
N LYS A 35 2.96 14.65 -0.91
CA LYS A 35 3.23 15.36 0.34
C LYS A 35 2.04 15.23 1.28
N VAL A 36 2.30 14.95 2.53
CA VAL A 36 1.28 14.83 3.58
C VAL A 36 1.68 15.74 4.73
N ARG A 37 0.82 16.71 5.03
CA ARG A 37 0.91 17.55 6.22
C ARG A 37 -0.01 17.01 7.31
N ASN A 38 0.49 16.91 8.53
CA ASN A 38 -0.31 16.62 9.71
C ASN A 38 -0.72 17.94 10.38
N SER A 39 -1.96 18.39 10.19
CA SER A 39 -2.52 19.56 10.89
C SER A 39 -3.26 19.20 12.19
N GLY A 40 -3.16 17.95 12.60
CA GLY A 40 -3.73 17.41 13.82
C GLY A 40 -2.86 17.54 15.05
N ASP A 41 -3.28 16.83 16.09
CA ASP A 41 -2.68 16.76 17.42
C ASP A 41 -2.18 15.35 17.79
N ALA A 42 -2.34 14.36 16.90
CA ALA A 42 -1.81 13.01 17.06
C ALA A 42 -0.88 12.63 15.90
N PRO A 43 0.15 11.78 16.13
CA PRO A 43 1.01 11.27 15.06
C PRO A 43 0.21 10.49 14.00
N ILE A 44 0.61 10.67 12.74
CA ILE A 44 0.10 9.92 11.59
C ILE A 44 1.17 8.95 11.13
N LEU A 45 0.79 7.72 10.79
CA LEU A 45 1.65 6.75 10.13
C LEU A 45 1.04 6.38 8.77
N CYS A 46 1.83 6.57 7.71
CA CYS A 46 1.48 6.13 6.37
C CYS A 46 2.15 4.79 6.06
N GLN A 47 1.41 3.89 5.43
CA GLN A 47 1.82 2.52 5.15
C GLN A 47 1.44 2.11 3.74
N ALA A 48 2.13 1.08 3.27
CA ALA A 48 2.00 0.50 1.95
C ALA A 48 1.83 -1.00 2.08
N GLU A 49 0.74 -1.54 1.52
CA GLU A 49 0.58 -2.98 1.38
C GLU A 49 1.27 -3.44 0.10
N ILE A 50 2.28 -4.29 0.29
CA ILE A 50 3.12 -4.85 -0.79
C ILE A 50 2.77 -6.32 -1.09
N ALA A 51 1.94 -6.94 -0.24
CA ALA A 51 1.34 -8.24 -0.44
C ALA A 51 0.09 -8.37 0.44
N HIS A 52 -0.80 -9.32 0.11
CA HIS A 52 -2.16 -9.45 0.66
C HIS A 52 -2.34 -9.33 2.18
N TRP A 53 -1.32 -9.63 3.00
CA TRP A 53 -1.37 -9.47 4.46
C TRP A 53 -0.12 -8.79 5.04
N PHE A 54 0.69 -8.17 4.20
CA PHE A 54 1.93 -7.54 4.63
C PHE A 54 2.01 -6.09 4.17
N ALA A 55 2.14 -5.20 5.16
CA ALA A 55 2.34 -3.79 4.96
C ALA A 55 3.69 -3.37 5.52
N THR A 56 4.29 -2.38 4.87
CA THR A 56 5.48 -1.68 5.35
C THR A 56 5.13 -0.25 5.68
N ASP A 57 5.85 0.30 6.65
CA ASP A 57 5.78 1.72 6.96
C ASP A 57 6.43 2.52 5.82
N LEU A 58 5.77 3.61 5.44
CA LEU A 58 6.29 4.61 4.51
C LEU A 58 6.96 5.74 5.28
N VAL A 59 6.20 6.36 6.19
CA VAL A 59 6.68 7.48 7.00
C VAL A 59 5.74 7.72 8.17
N ARG A 60 6.34 8.08 9.31
CA ARG A 60 5.66 8.65 10.48
C ARG A 60 5.73 10.17 10.42
N ILE A 61 4.61 10.84 10.72
CA ILE A 61 4.44 12.29 10.60
C ILE A 61 3.94 12.85 11.93
N GLU A 62 4.80 13.57 12.64
CA GLU A 62 4.46 14.23 13.90
C GLU A 62 3.44 15.36 13.71
N PRO A 63 2.67 15.73 14.75
CA PRO A 63 1.78 16.90 14.72
C PRO A 63 2.50 18.16 14.22
N GLY A 64 1.89 18.85 13.25
CA GLY A 64 2.43 20.05 12.62
C GLY A 64 3.49 19.82 11.54
N ALA A 65 3.98 18.58 11.37
CA ALA A 65 5.01 18.25 10.40
C ALA A 65 4.43 17.96 9.00
N THR A 66 5.32 17.99 8.00
CA THR A 66 5.04 17.58 6.62
C THR A 66 6.08 16.56 6.20
N ALA A 67 5.65 15.48 5.54
CA ALA A 67 6.52 14.48 4.94
C ALA A 67 6.15 14.23 3.48
N THR A 68 7.10 13.70 2.70
CA THR A 68 6.84 13.21 1.34
C THR A 68 6.89 11.69 1.36
N LEU A 69 5.87 11.04 0.79
CA LEU A 69 5.85 9.60 0.59
C LEU A 69 6.74 9.24 -0.61
N ASP A 70 7.63 8.26 -0.45
CA ASP A 70 8.48 7.76 -1.55
C ASP A 70 7.71 6.75 -2.42
N LEU A 71 6.65 7.25 -3.08
CA LEU A 71 5.85 6.47 -4.01
C LEU A 71 6.42 6.60 -5.42
N ARG A 72 6.53 5.45 -6.08
CA ARG A 72 7.05 5.33 -7.44
C ARG A 72 5.99 4.77 -8.36
N PHE A 73 5.99 5.23 -9.60
CA PHE A 73 5.15 4.70 -10.66
C PHE A 73 6.04 4.07 -11.73
N ASP A 74 5.77 2.83 -12.08
CA ASP A 74 6.41 2.18 -13.21
C ASP A 74 5.65 2.49 -14.50
N THR A 75 6.27 3.28 -15.37
CA THR A 75 5.72 3.68 -16.67
C THR A 75 5.59 2.53 -17.66
N GLN A 76 6.21 1.37 -17.40
CA GLN A 76 6.15 0.20 -18.28
C GLN A 76 4.96 -0.70 -17.95
N SER A 77 4.79 -1.06 -16.68
CA SER A 77 3.69 -1.94 -16.23
C SER A 77 2.44 -1.20 -15.76
N GLY A 78 2.55 0.09 -15.41
CA GLY A 78 1.50 0.86 -14.75
C GLY A 78 1.34 0.53 -13.26
N ALA A 79 2.30 -0.19 -12.67
CA ALA A 79 2.30 -0.51 -11.25
C ALA A 79 2.79 0.67 -10.40
N TRP A 80 2.22 0.82 -9.22
CA TRP A 80 2.81 1.62 -8.16
C TRP A 80 3.78 0.76 -7.35
N ALA A 81 4.86 1.35 -6.84
CA ALA A 81 5.86 0.66 -6.05
C ALA A 81 6.48 1.56 -4.97
N VAL A 82 7.11 0.92 -3.99
CA VAL A 82 7.97 1.56 -2.99
C VAL A 82 9.34 0.89 -2.99
N LEU A 83 10.38 1.64 -2.67
CA LEU A 83 11.72 1.08 -2.52
C LEU A 83 11.89 0.55 -1.09
N ASN A 84 12.37 -0.68 -0.95
CA ASN A 84 12.84 -1.17 0.35
C ASN A 84 14.25 -0.65 0.66
N ALA A 85 14.77 -0.98 1.84
CA ALA A 85 16.12 -0.57 2.26
C ALA A 85 17.24 -1.15 1.37
N GLY A 86 16.98 -2.23 0.64
CA GLY A 86 17.89 -2.81 -0.36
C GLY A 86 17.82 -2.14 -1.73
N GLY A 87 16.90 -1.19 -1.93
CA GLY A 87 16.68 -0.52 -3.22
C GLY A 87 15.82 -1.32 -4.20
N GLU A 88 15.18 -2.40 -3.76
CA GLU A 88 14.25 -3.17 -4.59
C GLU A 88 12.90 -2.47 -4.66
N ALA A 89 12.31 -2.41 -5.86
CA ALA A 89 10.98 -1.86 -6.06
C ALA A 89 9.91 -2.92 -5.79
N LEU A 90 9.20 -2.75 -4.67
CA LEU A 90 8.13 -3.64 -4.25
C LEU A 90 6.79 -3.10 -4.76
N PRO A 91 6.05 -3.85 -5.58
CA PRO A 91 4.78 -3.40 -6.11
C PRO A 91 3.75 -3.23 -4.98
N LEU A 92 2.93 -2.18 -5.11
CA LEU A 92 1.88 -1.84 -4.16
C LEU A 92 0.54 -2.39 -4.60
N GLU A 93 -0.17 -3.00 -3.67
CA GLU A 93 -1.60 -3.28 -3.81
C GLU A 93 -2.41 -2.06 -3.37
N ARG A 94 -2.05 -1.46 -2.22
CA ARG A 94 -2.70 -0.28 -1.63
C ARG A 94 -1.72 0.55 -0.82
N ALA A 95 -2.04 1.82 -0.58
CA ALA A 95 -1.36 2.65 0.40
C ALA A 95 -2.38 3.51 1.17
N TRP A 96 -2.09 3.79 2.44
CA TRP A 96 -2.95 4.59 3.31
C TRP A 96 -2.14 5.39 4.32
N CYS A 97 -2.79 6.37 4.93
CA CYS A 97 -2.33 7.00 6.16
C CYS A 97 -3.40 6.82 7.23
N GLY A 98 -3.00 6.70 8.50
CA GLY A 98 -3.93 6.64 9.62
C GLY A 98 -3.28 7.18 10.89
N VAL A 99 -4.06 7.28 11.97
CA VAL A 99 -3.52 7.62 13.29
C VAL A 99 -2.58 6.49 13.72
N GLU A 100 -1.39 6.85 14.20
CA GLU A 100 -0.41 5.86 14.64
C GLU A 100 -0.99 4.93 15.72
N GLY A 101 -0.68 3.64 15.63
CA GLY A 101 -1.21 2.60 16.51
C GLY A 101 -2.60 2.08 16.12
N HIS A 102 -3.34 2.80 15.25
CA HIS A 102 -4.67 2.44 14.75
C HIS A 102 -4.79 2.71 13.24
N THR A 103 -3.70 2.52 12.50
CA THR A 103 -3.57 3.00 11.13
C THR A 103 -4.59 2.38 10.19
N TYR A 104 -4.94 1.11 10.41
CA TYR A 104 -5.89 0.40 9.57
C TYR A 104 -7.34 0.82 9.86
N GLU A 105 -7.72 0.92 11.13
CA GLU A 105 -9.07 1.28 11.57
C GLU A 105 -9.41 2.72 11.22
N THR A 106 -8.42 3.61 11.28
CA THR A 106 -8.57 5.04 11.05
C THR A 106 -8.16 5.47 9.64
N ARG A 107 -7.95 4.52 8.72
CA ARG A 107 -7.27 4.79 7.45
C ARG A 107 -7.99 5.80 6.56
N PHE A 108 -7.20 6.71 6.00
CA PHE A 108 -7.45 7.40 4.74
C PHE A 108 -6.68 6.67 3.64
N THR A 109 -7.40 6.03 2.71
CA THR A 109 -6.79 5.35 1.56
C THR A 109 -6.30 6.37 0.54
N LEU A 110 -5.05 6.26 0.12
CA LEU A 110 -4.48 7.10 -0.94
C LEU A 110 -5.05 6.69 -2.30
N ALA A 111 -5.48 7.67 -3.08
CA ALA A 111 -5.93 7.44 -4.46
C ALA A 111 -4.70 7.31 -5.38
N LEU A 112 -4.32 6.08 -5.70
CA LEU A 112 -3.21 5.77 -6.59
C LEU A 112 -3.73 5.50 -8.02
N ASP A 113 -3.99 6.57 -8.78
CA ASP A 113 -4.43 6.46 -10.18
C ASP A 113 -3.32 5.84 -11.05
N ARG A 114 -3.67 4.83 -11.85
CA ARG A 114 -2.76 4.16 -12.79
C ARG A 114 -2.80 4.76 -14.19
N SER A 115 -3.87 5.47 -14.53
CA SER A 115 -4.05 6.11 -15.85
C SER A 115 -3.45 7.51 -15.91
N ASN A 116 -3.42 8.22 -14.78
CA ASN A 116 -2.83 9.55 -14.69
C ASN A 116 -2.13 9.76 -13.32
N PRO A 117 -0.95 9.17 -13.11
CA PRO A 117 -0.21 9.33 -11.87
C PRO A 117 0.27 10.79 -11.72
N GLN A 118 -0.21 11.47 -10.68
CA GLN A 118 0.10 12.88 -10.44
C GLN A 118 0.62 13.09 -9.02
N PRO A 119 1.55 14.03 -8.81
CA PRO A 119 1.90 14.51 -7.49
C PRO A 119 0.67 14.99 -6.72
N ALA A 120 0.67 14.79 -5.41
CA ALA A 120 -0.41 15.23 -4.54
C ALA A 120 0.14 15.97 -3.32
N THR A 121 -0.66 16.90 -2.80
CA THR A 121 -0.43 17.51 -1.48
C THR A 121 -1.69 17.35 -0.66
N LEU A 122 -1.56 16.67 0.47
CA LEU A 122 -2.64 16.37 1.41
C LEU A 122 -2.43 17.14 2.71
N ASP A 123 -3.49 17.72 3.24
CA ASP A 123 -3.56 18.13 4.64
C ASP A 123 -4.47 17.16 5.37
N CYS A 124 -3.90 16.50 6.38
CA CYS A 124 -4.53 15.42 7.11
C CYS A 124 -4.70 15.82 8.57
N ARG A 125 -5.86 15.47 9.12
CA ARG A 125 -6.22 15.70 10.52
C ARG A 125 -6.92 14.47 11.11
N PRO A 126 -6.45 13.95 12.25
CA PRO A 126 -7.21 13.00 13.06
C PRO A 126 -8.56 13.59 13.46
N GLN A 127 -9.61 12.80 13.30
CA GLN A 127 -10.98 13.11 13.72
C GLN A 127 -11.55 11.94 14.52
N ALA A 128 -12.70 12.13 15.16
CA ALA A 128 -13.33 11.09 15.98
C ALA A 128 -13.59 9.77 15.21
N ALA A 129 -13.83 9.85 13.90
CA ALA A 129 -14.13 8.70 13.05
C ALA A 129 -12.89 8.10 12.34
N GLY A 130 -11.71 8.70 12.49
CA GLY A 130 -10.48 8.28 11.80
C GLY A 130 -9.69 9.44 11.22
N LEU A 131 -8.83 9.18 10.25
CA LEU A 131 -8.04 10.20 9.58
C LEU A 131 -8.84 10.81 8.41
N SER A 132 -8.97 12.13 8.40
CA SER A 132 -9.50 12.88 7.26
C SER A 132 -8.38 13.61 6.56
N CYS A 133 -8.29 13.47 5.25
CA CYS A 133 -7.34 14.20 4.42
C CYS A 133 -8.08 14.88 3.27
N SER A 134 -7.70 16.12 3.00
CA SER A 134 -8.13 16.85 1.80
C SER A 134 -6.91 17.18 0.96
N GLN A 135 -7.07 17.17 -0.37
CA GLN A 135 -6.07 17.78 -1.23
C GLN A 135 -6.03 19.28 -0.92
N ASN A 136 -4.88 19.78 -0.48
CA ASN A 136 -4.61 21.20 -0.57
C ASN A 136 -4.30 21.47 -2.04
N GLY A 137 -5.36 21.73 -2.80
CA GLY A 137 -5.26 22.18 -4.17
C GLY A 137 -4.61 23.56 -4.24
N LEU A 138 -3.66 23.69 -5.18
CA LEU A 138 -3.57 24.78 -6.15
C LEU A 138 -4.39 26.05 -5.83
#